data_AF-A0A951ZJF3-F1
#
_entry.id   AF-A0A951ZJF3-F1
#
_cell.length_a   1.000
_cell.length_b   1.000
_cell.length_c   1.000
_cell.angle_alpha   90.00
_cell.angle_beta   90.00
_cell.angle_gamma   90.00
#
_symmetry.space_group_name_H-M   'P 1'
#
loop_
_entity.id
_entity.type
_entity.pdbx_description
1 polymer ?
#
loop_
_entity_poly.entity_id
_entity_poly.type
_entity_poly.pdbx_seq_one_letter_code
_entity_poly.pdbx_strand_id
1 'polypeptide(L)'
;MDWISVDTGVMRDVRVASFADAIGVQKMQAIGHLVSVWSALAEQSDERGHVASISDDLIEEWAIWRGRKSRFAKAFRQTFQLDDGTLRGWEKRNGAHIRKARLEAERKRAIRAASAGQSADADADETRTRAGTGQDSTEVLKQQQPDAAHVDNFHDSDHLAAYLSYRRASLDPKAFD
;
A
#
# COMPACT_ATOMS: atom_id res chain seq x y z
N MET A 1 -4.79 -10.36 -6.24
CA MET A 1 -3.94 -9.59 -7.17
C MET A 1 -3.49 -8.43 -6.33
N ASP A 2 -2.20 -8.43 -6.01
CA ASP A 2 -1.68 -7.56 -4.97
C ASP A 2 -1.14 -6.34 -5.70
N TRP A 3 -1.82 -5.23 -5.47
CA TRP A 3 -1.64 -3.99 -6.19
C TRP A 3 -1.33 -2.92 -5.17
N ILE A 4 -0.22 -2.23 -5.36
CA ILE A 4 0.13 -1.05 -4.60
C ILE A 4 -0.17 0.19 -5.43
N SER A 5 -0.78 1.20 -4.82
CA SER A 5 -0.96 2.49 -5.48
C SER A 5 0.19 3.41 -5.12
N VAL A 6 0.86 3.92 -6.14
CA VAL A 6 1.90 4.94 -6.01
C VAL A 6 1.37 6.25 -6.59
N ASP A 7 1.52 7.35 -5.85
CA ASP A 7 1.06 8.65 -6.32
C ASP A 7 1.79 9.08 -7.60
N THR A 8 1.05 9.55 -8.60
CA THR A 8 1.60 10.11 -9.85
C THR A 8 2.49 11.34 -9.59
N GLY A 9 2.33 11.97 -8.42
CA GLY A 9 3.13 13.09 -7.93
C GLY A 9 4.43 12.69 -7.22
N VAL A 10 4.75 11.40 -7.03
CA VAL A 10 5.91 10.95 -6.23
C VAL A 10 7.24 11.56 -6.70
N MET A 11 7.38 11.76 -8.01
CA MET A 11 8.54 12.40 -8.63
C MET A 11 8.71 13.87 -8.23
N ARG A 12 7.61 14.55 -7.92
CA ARG A 12 7.56 15.97 -7.55
C ARG A 12 7.46 16.19 -6.04
N ASP A 13 7.26 15.12 -5.26
CA ASP A 13 7.17 15.22 -3.82
C ASP A 13 8.51 15.70 -3.23
N VAL A 14 8.46 16.78 -2.46
CA VAL A 14 9.61 17.39 -1.78
C VAL A 14 10.16 16.49 -0.69
N ARG A 15 9.31 15.69 -0.04
CA ARG A 15 9.71 14.74 1.00
C ARG A 15 10.58 13.64 0.44
N VAL A 16 10.26 13.17 -0.77
CA VAL A 16 11.08 12.18 -1.48
C VAL A 16 12.45 12.76 -1.84
N ALA A 17 12.52 14.05 -2.20
CA ALA A 17 13.80 14.73 -2.42
C ALA A 17 14.60 14.84 -1.12
N SER A 18 13.98 15.34 -0.03
CA SER A 18 14.63 15.44 1.29
C SER A 18 15.09 14.08 1.81
N PHE A 19 14.31 13.03 1.59
CA PHE A 19 14.66 11.66 1.94
C PHE A 19 15.88 11.18 1.15
N ALA A 20 15.92 11.42 -0.16
CA ALA A 20 17.05 11.06 -1.01
C ALA A 20 18.35 11.73 -0.54
N ASP A 21 18.28 13.04 -0.21
CA ASP A 21 19.40 13.80 0.36
C ASP A 21 19.84 13.20 1.70
N ALA A 22 18.88 12.85 2.57
CA ALA A 22 19.15 12.29 3.90
C ALA A 22 19.92 10.97 3.85
N ILE A 23 19.59 10.10 2.90
CA ILE A 23 20.27 8.80 2.73
C ILE A 23 21.48 8.89 1.79
N GLY A 24 21.67 10.02 1.09
CA GLY A 24 22.81 10.29 0.22
C GLY A 24 22.75 9.58 -1.13
N VAL A 25 21.57 9.48 -1.73
CA VAL A 25 21.36 8.83 -3.05
C VAL A 25 20.58 9.72 -4.00
N GLN A 26 20.56 9.36 -5.28
CA GLN A 26 19.75 10.07 -6.27
C GLN A 26 18.25 9.81 -6.04
N LYS A 27 17.40 10.80 -6.35
CA LYS A 27 15.95 10.73 -6.14
C LYS A 27 15.30 9.47 -6.74
N MET A 28 15.69 9.07 -7.95
CA MET A 28 15.17 7.87 -8.60
C MET A 28 15.51 6.59 -7.83
N GLN A 29 16.73 6.50 -7.29
CA GLN A 29 17.15 5.38 -6.47
C GLN A 29 16.38 5.34 -5.15
N ALA A 30 16.16 6.51 -4.52
CA ALA A 30 15.34 6.61 -3.32
C ALA A 30 13.89 6.13 -3.57
N ILE A 31 13.30 6.49 -4.71
CA ILE A 31 11.97 6.00 -5.11
C ILE A 31 11.96 4.48 -5.25
N GLY A 32 12.99 3.89 -5.88
CA GLY A 32 13.11 2.44 -6.00
C GLY A 32 13.09 1.73 -4.63
N HIS A 33 13.88 2.26 -3.67
CA HIS A 33 13.88 1.73 -2.30
C HIS A 33 12.51 1.89 -1.62
N LEU A 34 11.85 3.05 -1.77
CA LEU A 34 10.54 3.30 -1.19
C LEU A 34 9.46 2.36 -1.75
N VAL A 35 9.44 2.15 -3.07
CA VAL A 35 8.51 1.22 -3.72
C VAL A 35 8.73 -0.20 -3.21
N SER A 36 9.99 -0.63 -3.02
CA SER A 36 10.31 -1.94 -2.45
C SER A 36 9.73 -2.11 -1.04
N VAL A 37 9.90 -1.10 -0.17
CA VAL A 37 9.29 -1.09 1.17
C VAL A 37 7.77 -1.10 1.11
N TRP A 38 7.15 -0.27 0.26
CA TRP A 38 5.70 -0.21 0.15
C TRP A 38 5.09 -1.52 -0.37
N SER A 39 5.77 -2.22 -1.28
CA SER A 39 5.37 -3.55 -1.72
C SER A 39 5.38 -4.55 -0.56
N ALA A 40 6.48 -4.62 0.21
CA ALA A 40 6.57 -5.52 1.34
C ALA A 40 5.53 -5.22 2.44
N LEU A 41 5.28 -3.94 2.70
CA LEU A 41 4.22 -3.51 3.63
C LEU A 41 2.82 -3.89 3.14
N ALA A 42 2.55 -3.81 1.83
CA ALA A 42 1.24 -4.18 1.31
C ALA A 42 0.97 -5.70 1.46
N GLU A 43 2.01 -6.52 1.49
CA GLU A 43 1.91 -7.95 1.73
C GLU A 43 1.78 -8.31 3.22
N GLN A 44 2.47 -7.57 4.10
CA GLN A 44 2.69 -7.99 5.49
C GLN A 44 2.02 -7.11 6.55
N SER A 45 1.77 -5.83 6.26
CA SER A 45 1.24 -4.90 7.25
C SER A 45 -0.26 -5.01 7.41
N ASP A 46 -0.72 -4.50 8.54
CA ASP A 46 -2.13 -4.26 8.76
C ASP A 46 -2.70 -3.27 7.73
N GLU A 47 -4.02 -3.32 7.55
CA GLU A 47 -4.74 -2.42 6.63
C GLU A 47 -4.50 -0.92 6.94
N ARG A 48 -4.02 -0.61 8.16
CA ARG A 48 -3.78 0.74 8.65
C ARG A 48 -2.36 1.25 8.34
N GLY A 49 -1.43 0.37 7.96
CA GLY A 49 -0.06 0.73 7.60
C GLY A 49 0.80 1.12 8.79
N HIS A 50 0.65 0.43 9.92
CA HIS A 50 1.52 0.61 11.07
C HIS A 50 2.93 0.12 10.77
N VAL A 51 3.91 0.98 11.01
CA VAL A 51 5.33 0.67 10.85
C VAL A 51 6.14 0.82 12.13
N ALA A 52 5.53 1.32 13.21
CA ALA A 52 6.21 1.55 14.49
C ALA A 52 6.78 0.26 15.11
N SER A 53 6.11 -0.88 14.94
CA SER A 53 6.55 -2.18 15.48
C SER A 53 7.56 -2.92 14.61
N ILE A 54 7.73 -2.50 13.35
CA ILE A 54 8.65 -3.12 12.39
C ILE A 54 10.06 -2.68 12.76
N SER A 55 11.04 -3.58 12.83
CA SER A 55 12.42 -3.19 13.18
C SER A 55 13.08 -2.39 12.06
N ASP A 56 14.05 -1.55 12.43
CA ASP A 56 14.84 -0.81 11.44
C ASP A 56 15.57 -1.76 10.48
N ASP A 57 16.12 -2.86 10.99
CA ASP A 57 16.82 -3.87 10.17
C ASP A 57 15.89 -4.48 9.11
N LEU A 58 14.64 -4.76 9.46
CA LEU A 58 13.64 -5.31 8.54
C LEU A 58 13.20 -4.28 7.49
N ILE A 59 13.04 -3.00 7.88
CA ILE A 59 12.76 -1.91 6.93
C ILE A 59 13.90 -1.77 5.92
N GLU A 60 15.16 -1.82 6.37
CA GLU A 60 16.32 -1.73 5.48
C GLU A 60 16.48 -2.95 4.58
N GLU A 61 16.13 -4.13 5.08
CA GLU A 61 16.08 -5.37 4.29
C GLU A 61 15.06 -5.27 3.16
N TRP A 62 13.81 -4.85 3.45
CA TRP A 62 12.79 -4.65 2.42
C TRP A 62 13.15 -3.56 1.42
N ALA A 63 13.87 -2.53 1.87
CA ALA A 63 14.39 -1.49 0.99
C ALA A 63 15.52 -1.99 0.09
N ILE A 64 16.08 -3.18 0.36
CA ILE A 64 17.31 -3.67 -0.28
C ILE A 64 18.45 -2.65 -0.07
N TRP A 65 18.49 -2.06 1.12
CA TRP A 65 19.47 -1.03 1.46
C TRP A 65 20.85 -1.64 1.69
N ARG A 66 21.88 -1.05 1.07
CA ARG A 66 23.28 -1.49 1.15
C ARG A 66 24.23 -0.41 1.67
N GLY A 67 23.70 0.74 2.08
CA GLY A 67 24.50 1.82 2.65
C GLY A 67 24.73 1.65 4.15
N ARG A 68 24.96 2.76 4.86
CA ARG A 68 25.19 2.74 6.32
C ARG A 68 23.95 2.20 7.04
N LYS A 69 24.16 1.27 7.97
CA LYS A 69 23.11 0.66 8.79
C LYS A 69 22.29 1.73 9.53
N SER A 70 20.98 1.49 9.63
CA SER A 70 19.97 2.35 10.26
C SER A 70 19.77 3.73 9.62
N ARG A 71 20.57 4.11 8.61
CA ARG A 71 20.42 5.42 7.97
C ARG A 71 19.13 5.51 7.16
N PHE A 72 18.78 4.44 6.45
CA PHE A 72 17.58 4.41 5.65
C PHE A 72 16.35 4.39 6.55
N ALA A 73 16.29 3.48 7.53
CA ALA A 73 15.13 3.34 8.40
C ALA A 73 14.85 4.61 9.20
N LYS A 74 15.89 5.25 9.77
CA LYS A 74 15.72 6.52 10.51
C LYS A 74 15.17 7.63 9.62
N ALA A 75 15.75 7.83 8.44
CA ALA A 75 15.27 8.84 7.49
C ALA A 75 13.85 8.53 7.00
N PHE A 76 13.52 7.26 6.79
CA PHE A 76 12.21 6.81 6.36
C PHE A 76 11.15 7.14 7.41
N ARG A 77 11.41 6.79 8.69
CA ARG A 77 10.49 7.11 9.78
C ARG A 77 10.30 8.60 9.96
N GLN A 78 11.40 9.35 10.03
CA GLN A 78 11.36 10.81 10.19
C GLN A 78 10.56 11.50 9.08
N THR A 79 10.58 10.95 7.86
CA THR A 79 9.93 11.58 6.71
C THR A 79 8.48 11.13 6.51
N PHE A 80 8.19 9.84 6.70
CA PHE A 80 6.94 9.22 6.27
C PHE A 80 6.08 8.65 7.40
N GLN A 81 6.64 8.41 8.59
CA GLN A 81 5.87 7.94 9.74
C GLN A 81 5.18 9.12 10.43
N LEU A 82 3.91 8.96 10.78
CA LEU A 82 3.14 9.88 11.61
C LEU A 82 3.33 9.54 13.10
N ASP A 83 2.89 10.45 13.97
CA ASP A 83 3.03 10.28 15.43
C ASP A 83 2.27 9.06 15.97
N ASP A 84 1.20 8.66 15.29
CA ASP A 84 0.43 7.44 15.62
C ASP A 84 1.11 6.13 15.16
N GLY A 85 2.27 6.23 14.52
CA GLY A 85 3.03 5.07 14.04
C GLY A 85 2.61 4.54 12.67
N THR A 86 1.65 5.20 11.99
CA THR A 86 1.22 4.85 10.63
C THR A 86 2.02 5.59 9.56
N LEU A 87 1.97 5.09 8.32
CA LEU A 87 2.55 5.78 7.19
C LEU A 87 1.63 6.87 6.64
N ARG A 88 2.19 8.06 6.47
CA ARG A 88 1.52 9.22 5.88
C ARG A 88 0.93 8.88 4.51
N GLY A 89 -0.39 8.97 4.37
CA GLY A 89 -1.11 8.73 3.13
C GLY A 89 -1.30 7.25 2.78
N TRP A 90 -0.95 6.31 3.67
CA TRP A 90 -1.14 4.87 3.45
C TRP A 90 -2.60 4.50 3.25
N GLU A 91 -3.47 5.01 4.12
CA GLU A 91 -4.90 4.74 4.09
C GLU A 91 -5.53 5.07 2.72
N LYS A 92 -5.19 6.25 2.18
CA LYS A 92 -5.66 6.73 0.87
C LYS A 92 -5.13 5.88 -0.29
N ARG A 93 -3.88 5.43 -0.22
CA ARG A 93 -3.20 4.73 -1.33
C ARG A 93 -3.42 3.23 -1.34
N ASN A 94 -3.33 2.59 -0.18
CA ASN A 94 -3.28 1.13 -0.06
C ASN A 94 -4.32 0.58 0.90
N GLY A 95 -4.55 1.24 2.05
CA GLY A 95 -5.44 0.72 3.10
C GLY A 95 -6.86 0.39 2.61
N ALA A 96 -7.50 1.32 1.90
CA ALA A 96 -8.83 1.12 1.34
C ALA A 96 -8.90 -0.04 0.32
N HIS A 97 -7.85 -0.20 -0.49
CA HIS A 97 -7.77 -1.23 -1.51
C HIS A 97 -7.52 -2.61 -0.91
N ILE A 98 -6.62 -2.70 0.08
CA ILE A 98 -6.35 -3.93 0.83
C ILE A 98 -7.62 -4.42 1.53
N ARG A 99 -8.36 -3.52 2.20
CA ARG A 99 -9.66 -3.86 2.83
C ARG A 99 -10.66 -4.41 1.85
N LYS A 100 -10.85 -3.73 0.71
CA LYS A 100 -11.78 -4.18 -0.32
C LYS A 100 -11.38 -5.55 -0.89
N ALA A 101 -10.08 -5.77 -1.11
CA ALA A 101 -9.56 -7.04 -1.60
C ALA A 101 -9.80 -8.19 -0.60
N ARG A 102 -9.61 -7.92 0.70
CA ARG A 102 -9.88 -8.88 1.77
C ARG A 102 -11.36 -9.27 1.85
N LEU A 103 -12.26 -8.29 1.86
CA LEU A 103 -13.71 -8.55 1.88
C LEU A 103 -14.16 -9.37 0.67
N GLU A 104 -13.65 -9.07 -0.53
CA GLU A 104 -13.98 -9.84 -1.73
C GLU A 104 -13.39 -11.26 -1.68
N ALA A 105 -12.21 -11.44 -1.10
CA ALA A 105 -11.62 -12.77 -0.89
C ALA A 105 -12.45 -13.59 0.10
N GLU A 106 -12.91 -13.00 1.20
CA GLU A 106 -13.80 -13.63 2.19
C GLU A 106 -15.15 -14.00 1.55
N ARG A 107 -15.76 -13.08 0.78
CA ARG A 107 -17.00 -13.35 0.03
C ARG A 107 -16.85 -14.53 -0.93
N LYS A 108 -15.76 -14.56 -1.70
CA LYS A 108 -15.46 -15.68 -2.62
C LYS A 108 -15.24 -16.99 -1.88
N ARG A 109 -14.60 -16.98 -0.72
CA ARG A 109 -14.43 -18.18 0.12
C ARG A 109 -15.78 -18.69 0.62
N ALA A 110 -16.65 -17.79 1.11
CA ALA A 110 -17.99 -18.15 1.57
C ALA A 110 -18.85 -18.77 0.46
N ILE A 111 -18.82 -18.19 -0.75
CA ILE A 111 -19.53 -18.74 -1.92
C ILE A 111 -19.02 -20.14 -2.25
N ARG A 112 -17.70 -20.36 -2.28
CA ARG A 112 -17.12 -21.68 -2.56
C ARG A 112 -17.50 -22.73 -1.51
N ALA A 113 -17.50 -22.34 -0.24
CA ALA A 113 -17.90 -23.22 0.86
C ALA A 113 -19.38 -23.61 0.75
N ALA A 114 -20.26 -22.66 0.41
CA ALA A 114 -21.67 -22.92 0.19
C ALA A 114 -21.93 -23.84 -1.01
N SER A 115 -21.22 -23.65 -2.13
CA SER A 115 -21.34 -24.52 -3.30
C SER A 115 -20.79 -25.94 -3.06
N ALA A 116 -19.75 -26.10 -2.24
CA ALA A 116 -19.20 -27.42 -1.92
C ALA A 116 -20.15 -28.26 -1.06
N GLY A 117 -20.99 -27.64 -0.24
CA GLY A 117 -22.04 -28.33 0.52
C GLY A 117 -23.23 -28.75 -0.35
N GLN A 118 -23.59 -27.96 -1.38
CA GLN A 118 -24.70 -28.29 -2.27
C GLN A 118 -24.39 -29.42 -3.26
N SER A 119 -23.12 -29.59 -3.67
CA SER A 119 -22.72 -30.72 -4.52
C SER A 119 -22.73 -32.07 -3.81
N ALA A 120 -22.69 -32.11 -2.47
CA ALA A 120 -22.69 -33.36 -1.71
C ALA A 120 -24.11 -33.93 -1.50
N ASP A 121 -25.13 -33.08 -1.41
CA ASP A 121 -26.53 -33.50 -1.28
C ASP A 121 -27.21 -33.78 -2.64
N ALA A 122 -26.62 -33.32 -3.75
CA ALA A 122 -27.13 -33.58 -5.10
C ALA A 122 -26.70 -34.93 -5.69
N ASP A 123 -25.77 -35.65 -5.03
CA ASP A 123 -25.20 -36.92 -5.55
C ASP A 123 -25.91 -38.17 -4.98
N ALA A 124 -27.01 -37.99 -4.23
CA ALA A 124 -27.78 -39.11 -3.67
C ALA A 124 -29.00 -39.52 -4.52
N ASP A 125 -29.41 -38.75 -5.54
CA ASP A 125 -30.56 -39.11 -6.36
C ASP A 125 -30.52 -38.44 -7.74
N GLU A 126 -29.80 -39.02 -8.71
CA GLU A 126 -30.33 -39.00 -10.07
C GLU A 126 -29.72 -40.07 -10.98
N THR A 127 -30.51 -41.12 -11.14
CA THR A 127 -30.36 -42.04 -12.26
C THR A 127 -30.83 -41.32 -13.53
N ARG A 128 -29.88 -40.90 -14.38
CA ARG A 128 -29.94 -40.95 -15.86
C ARG A 128 -31.24 -40.43 -16.53
N THR A 129 -31.19 -39.23 -17.10
CA THR A 129 -31.61 -39.06 -18.52
C THR A 129 -30.92 -37.88 -19.23
N ARG A 130 -30.43 -38.19 -20.44
CA ARG A 130 -29.77 -37.32 -21.41
C ARG A 130 -30.82 -36.76 -22.37
N ALA A 131 -30.96 -35.44 -22.50
CA ALA A 131 -31.34 -34.75 -23.75
C ALA A 131 -31.40 -33.21 -23.59
N GLY A 132 -30.70 -32.49 -24.48
CA GLY A 132 -31.30 -31.36 -25.21
C GLY A 132 -31.12 -29.93 -24.69
N THR A 133 -30.25 -29.19 -25.40
CA THR A 133 -30.52 -27.88 -26.03
C THR A 133 -30.62 -26.62 -25.14
N GLY A 134 -29.53 -25.83 -25.19
CA GLY A 134 -29.50 -24.39 -25.48
C GLY A 134 -30.37 -23.42 -24.68
N GLN A 135 -29.73 -22.50 -23.97
CA GLN A 135 -30.07 -21.08 -24.11
C GLN A 135 -28.94 -20.15 -23.67
N ASP A 136 -28.66 -19.24 -24.59
CA ASP A 136 -27.83 -18.06 -24.54
C ASP A 136 -28.39 -17.06 -23.52
N SER A 137 -27.54 -16.45 -22.70
CA SER A 137 -27.85 -15.29 -21.85
C SER A 137 -26.54 -14.59 -21.46
N THR A 138 -25.99 -13.85 -22.41
CA THR A 138 -25.02 -12.78 -22.14
C THR A 138 -25.74 -11.62 -21.46
N GLU A 139 -25.82 -11.65 -20.13
CA GLU A 139 -26.33 -10.51 -19.35
C GLU A 139 -25.21 -9.50 -19.07
N VAL A 140 -25.34 -8.36 -19.72
CA VAL A 140 -24.56 -7.13 -19.58
C VAL A 140 -24.81 -6.53 -18.20
N LEU A 141 -23.86 -6.63 -17.28
CA LEU A 141 -23.91 -5.85 -16.04
C LEU A 141 -23.25 -4.48 -16.26
N LYS A 142 -24.09 -3.45 -16.34
CA LYS A 142 -23.73 -2.02 -16.34
C LYS A 142 -22.76 -1.70 -15.19
N GLN A 143 -21.59 -1.20 -15.55
CA GLN A 143 -20.73 -0.44 -14.64
C GLN A 143 -21.44 0.87 -14.26
N GLN A 144 -21.95 0.93 -13.03
CA GLN A 144 -22.24 2.21 -12.37
C GLN A 144 -20.94 2.74 -11.76
N GLN A 145 -20.37 3.76 -12.39
CA GLN A 145 -19.40 4.67 -11.76
C GLN A 145 -20.15 5.47 -10.68
N PRO A 146 -19.68 5.52 -9.43
CA PRO A 146 -20.08 6.58 -8.53
C PRO A 146 -19.30 7.86 -8.87
N ASP A 147 -20.06 8.95 -8.95
CA ASP A 147 -19.62 10.30 -9.26
C ASP A 147 -18.42 10.75 -8.42
N ALA A 148 -17.47 11.40 -9.10
CA ALA A 148 -16.33 12.06 -8.51
C ALA A 148 -16.79 13.25 -7.67
N ALA A 149 -17.03 13.03 -6.38
CA ALA A 149 -17.13 14.09 -5.40
C ALA A 149 -15.74 14.74 -5.22
N HIS A 150 -15.64 15.97 -5.72
CA HIS A 150 -14.80 17.08 -5.27
C HIS A 150 -13.55 16.70 -4.45
N VAL A 151 -12.41 16.54 -5.13
CA VAL A 151 -11.11 16.45 -4.46
C VAL A 151 -10.68 17.86 -4.08
N ASP A 152 -10.95 18.24 -2.83
CA ASP A 152 -10.34 19.41 -2.21
C ASP A 152 -8.82 19.25 -2.22
N ASN A 153 -8.17 19.97 -3.13
CA ASN A 153 -6.73 20.16 -3.16
C ASN A 153 -6.33 21.10 -2.01
N PHE A 154 -6.31 20.59 -0.78
CA PHE A 154 -5.72 21.31 0.33
C PHE A 154 -4.19 21.26 0.20
N HIS A 155 -3.62 22.39 -0.23
CA HIS A 155 -2.20 22.72 -0.10
C HIS A 155 -1.89 22.84 1.40
N ASP A 156 -1.34 21.78 1.97
CA ASP A 156 -1.01 21.70 3.39
C ASP A 156 0.26 22.52 3.66
N SER A 157 0.10 23.66 4.32
CA SER A 157 1.14 24.65 4.64
C SER A 157 2.19 24.14 5.63
N ASP A 158 2.00 22.96 6.21
CA ASP A 158 2.91 22.35 7.18
C ASP A 158 4.19 21.76 6.55
N HIS A 159 4.26 21.70 5.21
CA HIS A 159 5.37 21.09 4.48
C HIS A 159 6.69 21.89 4.53
N LEU A 160 6.61 23.23 4.70
CA LEU A 160 7.78 24.09 4.80
C LEU A 160 8.46 23.99 6.18
N ALA A 161 7.68 23.79 7.24
CA ALA A 161 8.21 23.72 8.60
C ALA A 161 9.09 22.47 8.81
N ALA A 162 8.65 21.31 8.31
CA ALA A 162 9.43 20.07 8.37
C ALA A 162 10.72 20.15 7.53
N TYR A 163 10.65 20.72 6.33
CA TYR A 163 11.81 20.93 5.45
C TYR A 163 12.84 21.88 6.07
N LEU A 164 12.40 23.01 6.63
CA LEU A 164 13.28 23.97 7.29
C LEU A 164 13.89 23.41 8.58
N SER A 165 13.14 22.58 9.33
CA SER A 165 13.65 21.89 10.51
C SER A 165 14.79 20.91 10.16
N TYR A 166 14.59 20.08 9.13
CA TYR A 166 15.63 19.15 8.67
C TYR A 166 16.85 19.88 8.07
N ARG A 167 16.63 20.89 7.22
CA ARG A 167 17.72 21.69 6.64
C ARG A 167 18.56 22.38 7.71
N ARG A 168 17.93 22.88 8.78
CA ARG A 168 18.61 23.49 9.92
C ARG A 168 19.44 22.48 10.72
N ALA A 169 18.95 21.25 10.90
CA ALA A 169 19.69 20.17 11.55
C ALA A 169 20.86 19.63 10.70
N SER A 170 20.72 19.61 9.38
CA SER A 170 21.75 19.11 8.45
C SER A 170 22.93 20.06 8.20
N LEU A 171 22.82 21.32 8.64
CA LEU A 171 23.86 22.36 8.50
C LEU A 171 24.71 22.54 9.76
N ASP A 172 24.49 21.76 10.81
CA ASP A 172 25.33 21.76 12.02
C ASP A 172 26.32 20.58 11.99
N PRO A 173 27.60 20.80 11.64
CA PRO A 173 28.60 19.74 11.55
C PRO A 173 28.99 19.10 12.90
N LYS A 174 28.31 19.45 14.00
CA LYS A 174 28.56 18.90 15.35
C LYS A 174 27.49 17.93 15.87
N ALA A 175 26.47 17.59 15.08
CA ALA A 175 25.35 16.75 15.55
C ALA A 175 25.54 15.23 15.37
N PHE A 176 26.70 14.77 14.88
CA PHE A 176 26.98 13.35 14.61
C PHE A 176 28.42 12.95 14.98
N ASP A 177 28.86 13.29 16.19
CA ASP A 177 29.97 12.60 16.86
C ASP A 177 29.42 11.57 17.86
#